data_AF-A0A8M1KM69-F1
#
_entry.id   AF-A0A8M1KM69-F1
#
_cell.length_a   1.000
_cell.length_b   1.000
_cell.length_c   1.000
_cell.angle_alpha   90.00
_cell.angle_beta   90.00
_cell.angle_gamma   90.00
#
_symmetry.space_group_name_H-M   'P 1'
#
loop_
_entity.id
_entity.type
_entity.pdbx_description
1 polymer ?
#
loop_
_entity_poly.entity_id
_entity_poly.type
_entity_poly.pdbx_seq_one_letter_code
_entity_poly.pdbx_strand_id
1 'polypeptide(L)'
;MFAVSVVMTSACGRAEYDTGQECCPMCSPGHYVKRHCTEDRSTTCLPCPPSSFTDKPNGLLKCLSCSVCDSSAGLRVKRACSSTSDSLCEPLEGHYCTDPIKDGCRGAVEHTKCSPGQYVNQTGTASTDTVCGDCVGDTYSDGSFTSCRPHTRADVAVMEEYTLRRHYETKHQDKYKHLDIKQKLHKVEELKRRLVSQQVVTVRKSQITK
;
A
#
# COMPACT_ATOMS: atom_id res chain seq x y z
N MET A 1 15.30 47.11 55.39
CA MET A 1 14.17 46.64 54.57
C MET A 1 14.68 46.53 53.14
N PHE A 2 14.94 45.32 52.66
CA PHE A 2 15.39 45.11 51.29
C PHE A 2 14.18 45.23 50.37
N ALA A 3 14.22 46.21 49.46
CA ALA A 3 13.24 46.30 48.39
C ALA A 3 13.47 45.12 47.44
N VAL A 4 12.60 44.12 47.50
CA VAL A 4 12.53 43.07 46.49
C VAL A 4 11.91 43.74 45.27
N SER A 5 12.74 44.21 44.33
CA SER A 5 12.27 44.56 42.99
C SER A 5 11.77 43.28 42.34
N VAL A 6 10.45 43.09 42.38
CA VAL A 6 9.77 42.14 41.52
C VAL A 6 9.93 42.70 40.10
N VAL A 7 10.96 42.22 39.39
CA VAL A 7 11.04 42.41 37.94
C VAL A 7 9.87 41.62 37.39
N MET A 8 8.76 42.32 37.12
CA MET A 8 7.63 41.77 36.41
C MET A 8 8.13 41.51 34.99
N THR A 9 8.70 40.34 34.73
CA THR A 9 8.96 39.83 33.39
C THR A 9 7.59 39.69 32.75
N SER A 10 7.08 40.78 32.19
CA SER A 10 5.82 40.80 31.47
C SER A 10 6.05 39.96 30.23
N ALA A 11 5.55 38.73 30.27
CA ALA A 11 5.45 37.91 29.08
C ALA A 11 4.70 38.73 28.02
N CYS A 12 5.16 38.67 26.77
CA CYS A 12 4.54 39.39 25.67
C CYS A 12 3.03 39.09 25.57
N GLY A 13 2.27 40.06 25.06
CA GLY A 13 0.84 39.92 24.86
C GLY A 13 0.48 38.76 23.93
N ARG A 14 -0.80 38.35 23.92
CA ARG A 14 -1.30 37.21 23.12
C ARG A 14 -1.01 37.30 21.61
N ALA A 15 -0.82 38.51 21.08
CA ALA A 15 -0.56 38.78 19.67
C ALA A 15 0.86 39.35 19.45
N GLU A 16 1.76 39.15 20.40
CA GLU A 16 3.12 39.66 20.38
C GLU A 16 4.13 38.54 20.56
N TYR A 17 5.32 38.70 19.98
CA TYR A 17 6.44 37.79 20.15
C TYR A 17 7.63 38.53 20.78
N ASP A 18 8.42 37.80 21.55
CA ASP A 18 9.60 38.34 22.22
C ASP A 18 10.79 38.38 21.25
N THR A 19 11.45 39.54 21.17
CA THR A 19 12.71 39.72 20.43
C THR A 19 13.95 39.65 21.32
N GLY A 20 13.77 39.54 22.64
CA GLY A 20 14.80 39.65 23.67
C GLY A 20 15.08 41.09 24.13
N GLN A 21 14.52 42.08 23.44
CA GLN A 21 14.63 43.51 23.78
C GLN A 21 13.26 44.11 24.08
N GLU A 22 12.28 43.80 23.24
CA GLU A 22 10.91 44.27 23.37
C GLU A 22 9.91 43.25 22.80
N CYS A 23 8.64 43.41 23.17
CA CYS A 23 7.53 42.63 22.62
C CYS A 23 7.04 43.28 21.33
N CYS A 24 7.06 42.52 20.24
CA CYS A 24 6.69 43.01 18.91
C CYS A 24 5.36 42.40 18.44
N PRO A 25 4.50 43.15 17.73
CA PRO A 25 3.29 42.60 17.12
C PRO A 25 3.62 41.47 16.12
N MET A 26 2.92 40.33 16.21
CA MET A 26 3.10 39.19 15.32
C MET A 26 2.63 39.48 13.89
N CYS A 27 3.21 38.75 12.93
CA CYS A 27 2.69 38.67 11.56
C CYS A 27 1.49 37.72 11.50
N SER A 28 0.51 38.05 10.67
CA SER A 28 -0.63 37.19 10.37
C SER A 28 -0.21 35.88 9.69
N PRO A 29 -1.06 34.83 9.70
CA PRO A 29 -0.85 33.63 8.88
C PRO A 29 -0.54 33.98 7.42
N GLY A 30 0.30 33.17 6.79
CA GLY A 30 0.81 33.39 5.43
C GLY A 30 1.84 34.49 5.30
N HIS A 31 2.33 35.03 6.41
CA HIS A 31 3.39 36.02 6.44
C HIS A 31 4.49 35.65 7.45
N TYR A 32 5.68 36.18 7.22
CA TYR A 32 6.86 36.07 8.09
C TYR A 32 7.46 37.45 8.37
N VAL A 33 8.26 37.54 9.43
CA VAL A 33 8.97 38.75 9.83
C VAL A 33 10.14 39.03 8.90
N LYS A 34 10.07 40.14 8.16
CA LYS A 34 11.21 40.68 7.40
C LYS A 34 12.10 41.57 8.26
N ARG A 35 11.49 42.33 9.17
CA ARG A 35 12.16 43.23 10.11
C ARG A 35 11.38 43.25 11.41
N HIS A 36 12.07 43.10 12.54
CA HIS A 36 11.49 43.29 13.86
C HIS A 36 10.94 44.70 14.03
N CYS A 37 10.05 44.86 15.00
CA CYS A 37 9.61 46.17 15.43
C CYS A 37 10.79 46.94 16.05
N THR A 38 10.63 48.25 16.14
CA THR A 38 11.45 49.17 16.93
C THR A 38 10.50 50.02 17.76
N GLU A 39 11.03 50.79 18.72
CA GLU A 39 10.24 51.71 19.56
C GLU A 39 9.26 52.60 18.76
N ASP A 40 9.64 53.03 17.54
CA ASP A 40 8.86 53.90 16.66
C ASP A 40 8.16 53.18 15.50
N ARG A 41 8.39 51.87 15.27
CA ARG A 41 7.88 51.15 14.08
C ARG A 41 7.39 49.75 14.42
N SER A 42 6.23 49.40 13.89
CA SER A 42 5.70 48.03 14.00
C SER A 42 6.49 47.02 13.15
N THR A 43 6.32 45.74 13.45
CA THR A 43 6.92 44.61 12.72
C THR A 43 6.62 44.71 11.22
N THR A 44 7.66 44.57 10.39
CA THR A 44 7.48 44.49 8.94
C THR A 44 7.29 43.04 8.52
N CYS A 45 6.11 42.71 7.99
CA CYS A 45 5.75 41.37 7.54
C CYS A 45 5.78 41.26 6.01
N LEU A 46 6.22 40.11 5.49
CA LEU A 46 6.18 39.78 4.07
C LEU A 46 5.43 38.46 3.84
N PRO A 47 4.75 38.29 2.68
CA PRO A 47 4.05 37.05 2.37
C PRO A 47 5.03 35.87 2.25
N CYS A 48 4.55 34.68 2.58
CA CYS A 48 5.31 33.45 2.39
C CYS A 48 5.62 33.24 0.90
N PRO A 49 6.87 32.91 0.54
CA PRO A 49 7.20 32.52 -0.82
C PRO A 49 6.51 31.20 -1.21
N PRO A 50 6.45 30.87 -2.51
CA PRO A 50 5.94 29.59 -2.98
C PRO A 50 6.58 28.40 -2.24
N SER A 51 5.80 27.34 -2.03
CA SER A 51 6.21 26.14 -1.28
C SER A 51 6.55 26.37 0.20
N SER A 52 5.99 27.43 0.81
CA SER A 52 6.07 27.66 2.25
C SER A 52 4.78 28.25 2.82
N PHE A 53 4.57 28.09 4.12
CA PHE A 53 3.35 28.52 4.81
C PHE A 53 3.60 28.93 6.28
N THR A 54 2.64 29.67 6.86
CA THR A 54 2.47 29.83 8.31
C THR A 54 0.98 29.78 8.63
N ASP A 55 0.56 28.90 9.52
CA ASP A 55 -0.85 28.62 9.82
C ASP A 55 -1.43 29.46 10.97
N LYS A 56 -0.55 30.15 11.71
CA LYS A 56 -0.89 30.93 12.91
C LYS A 56 -0.17 32.28 12.91
N PRO A 57 -0.67 33.26 13.69
CA PRO A 57 0.09 34.47 13.99
C PRO A 57 1.46 34.11 14.55
N ASN A 58 2.53 34.74 14.05
CA ASN A 58 3.89 34.30 14.33
C ASN A 58 4.91 35.45 14.32
N GLY A 59 6.06 35.21 14.95
CA GLY A 59 7.27 36.05 14.90
C GLY A 59 8.42 35.42 14.11
N LEU A 60 8.13 34.47 13.19
CA LEU A 60 9.16 33.70 12.50
C LEU A 60 9.86 34.54 11.44
N LEU A 61 11.19 34.41 11.35
CA LEU A 61 11.99 35.05 10.30
C LEU A 61 11.88 34.36 8.93
N LYS A 62 11.28 33.17 8.87
CA LYS A 62 11.05 32.39 7.65
C LYS A 62 9.76 31.58 7.81
N CYS A 63 9.04 31.39 6.72
CA CYS A 63 7.90 30.48 6.69
C CYS A 63 8.34 29.01 6.80
N LEU A 64 7.40 28.15 7.20
CA LEU A 64 7.60 26.70 7.26
C LEU A 64 7.54 26.13 5.84
N SER A 65 8.41 25.19 5.51
CA SER A 65 8.36 24.49 4.22
C SER A 65 7.12 23.61 4.14
N CYS A 66 6.46 23.58 2.98
CA CYS A 66 5.35 22.66 2.76
C CYS A 66 5.83 21.21 2.74
N SER A 67 5.04 20.30 3.29
CA SER A 67 5.19 18.87 3.16
C SER A 67 5.10 18.44 1.69
N VAL A 68 5.95 17.49 1.30
CA VAL A 68 5.98 16.90 -0.04
C VAL A 68 5.30 15.54 0.01
N CYS A 69 4.26 15.36 -0.81
CA CYS A 69 3.61 14.07 -0.96
C CYS A 69 4.34 13.25 -2.02
N ASP A 70 5.35 12.50 -1.59
CA ASP A 70 6.23 11.72 -2.47
C ASP A 70 5.53 10.45 -2.96
N SER A 71 5.41 10.30 -4.28
CA SER A 71 4.82 9.12 -4.90
C SER A 71 5.66 7.86 -4.67
N SER A 72 6.97 7.99 -4.47
CA SER A 72 7.84 6.87 -4.11
C SER A 72 7.59 6.35 -2.69
N ALA A 73 7.00 7.18 -1.82
CA ALA A 73 6.52 6.81 -0.50
C ALA A 73 5.04 6.38 -0.48
N GLY A 74 4.46 6.11 -1.66
CA GLY A 74 3.07 5.68 -1.78
C GLY A 74 2.05 6.80 -1.58
N LEU A 75 2.43 8.08 -1.67
CA LEU A 75 1.57 9.22 -1.33
C LEU A 75 1.18 10.08 -2.54
N ARG A 76 0.06 10.79 -2.41
CA ARG A 76 -0.37 11.86 -3.31
C ARG A 76 -0.93 13.05 -2.53
N VAL A 77 -1.03 14.19 -3.21
CA VAL A 77 -1.59 15.40 -2.63
C VAL A 77 -3.11 15.26 -2.50
N LYS A 78 -3.61 15.27 -1.27
CA LYS A 78 -5.03 15.39 -0.95
C LYS A 78 -5.48 16.86 -0.95
N ARG A 79 -4.64 17.73 -0.37
CA ARG A 79 -4.83 19.18 -0.37
C ARG A 79 -3.50 19.86 -0.67
N ALA A 80 -3.50 20.75 -1.66
CA ALA A 80 -2.31 21.51 -2.02
C ALA A 80 -1.91 22.48 -0.89
N CYS A 81 -0.61 22.77 -0.81
CA CYS A 81 -0.12 23.81 0.07
C CYS A 81 -0.67 25.20 -0.32
N SER A 82 -0.88 26.04 0.67
CA SER A 82 -1.17 27.46 0.50
C SER A 82 -0.28 28.28 1.43
N SER A 83 -0.25 29.60 1.30
CA SER A 83 0.53 30.43 2.24
C SER A 83 0.07 30.25 3.69
N THR A 84 -1.17 29.85 3.96
CA THR A 84 -1.73 29.70 5.31
C THR A 84 -1.91 28.26 5.76
N SER A 85 -1.55 27.27 4.95
CA SER A 85 -1.77 25.86 5.29
C SER A 85 -0.78 24.93 4.60
N ASP A 86 -0.29 23.93 5.34
CA ASP A 86 0.53 22.88 4.75
C ASP A 86 -0.22 22.06 3.69
N SER A 87 0.56 21.39 2.82
CA SER A 87 0.09 20.27 2.02
C SER A 87 -0.46 19.17 2.93
N LEU A 88 -1.57 18.56 2.54
CA LEU A 88 -2.08 17.35 3.16
C LEU A 88 -1.93 16.20 2.19
N CYS A 89 -1.28 15.11 2.62
CA CYS A 89 -1.05 13.94 1.81
C CYS A 89 -2.05 12.82 2.14
N GLU A 90 -2.30 11.95 1.17
CA GLU A 90 -3.06 10.71 1.32
C GLU A 90 -2.39 9.58 0.53
N PRO A 91 -2.71 8.30 0.82
CA PRO A 91 -2.20 7.18 0.05
C PRO A 91 -2.58 7.25 -1.42
N LEU A 92 -1.67 6.76 -2.28
CA LEU A 92 -1.96 6.46 -3.67
C LEU A 92 -3.01 5.36 -3.79
N GLU A 93 -3.60 5.24 -4.98
CA GLU A 93 -4.45 4.10 -5.29
C GLU A 93 -3.63 2.80 -5.17
N GLY A 94 -4.27 1.76 -4.64
CA GLY A 94 -3.59 0.50 -4.33
C GLY A 94 -2.59 0.58 -3.18
N HIS A 95 -2.64 1.63 -2.33
CA HIS A 95 -1.82 1.76 -1.13
C HIS A 95 -2.69 2.01 0.10
N TYR A 96 -2.18 1.66 1.28
CA TYR A 96 -2.79 2.00 2.56
C TYR A 96 -1.82 2.78 3.46
N CYS A 97 -2.38 3.62 4.32
CA CYS A 97 -1.62 4.45 5.23
C CYS A 97 -1.01 3.63 6.38
N THR A 98 0.26 3.86 6.66
CA THR A 98 1.00 3.26 7.79
C THR A 98 1.38 4.29 8.86
N ASP A 99 1.43 5.58 8.49
CA ASP A 99 1.65 6.70 9.42
C ASP A 99 0.50 7.72 9.30
N PRO A 100 -0.64 7.45 9.96
CA PRO A 100 -1.82 8.30 9.89
C PRO A 100 -1.62 9.58 10.71
N ILE A 101 -1.99 10.71 10.12
CA ILE A 101 -2.11 12.00 10.81
C ILE A 101 -3.54 12.50 10.72
N LYS A 102 -3.85 13.57 11.45
CA LYS A 102 -5.16 14.20 11.36
C LYS A 102 -5.48 14.55 9.91
N ASP A 103 -6.55 13.93 9.39
CA ASP A 103 -7.07 14.09 8.03
C ASP A 103 -6.13 13.69 6.87
N GLY A 104 -4.97 13.07 7.14
CA GLY A 104 -3.96 12.74 6.13
C GLY A 104 -3.05 11.57 6.47
N CYS A 105 -1.99 11.39 5.69
CA CYS A 105 -1.04 10.29 5.82
C CYS A 105 0.40 10.75 5.53
N ARG A 106 1.38 10.31 6.32
CA ARG A 106 2.80 10.64 6.13
C ARG A 106 3.63 9.53 5.49
N GLY A 107 3.09 8.32 5.43
CA GLY A 107 3.74 7.17 4.82
C GLY A 107 2.72 6.11 4.46
N ALA A 108 2.82 5.56 3.26
CA ALA A 108 1.92 4.54 2.75
C ALA A 108 2.70 3.40 2.10
N VAL A 109 2.09 2.23 2.05
CA VAL A 109 2.67 1.04 1.43
C VAL A 109 1.66 0.42 0.48
N GLU A 110 2.15 -0.24 -0.57
CA GLU A 110 1.30 -0.91 -1.56
C GLU A 110 0.46 -2.00 -0.87
N HIS A 111 -0.77 -2.18 -1.34
CA HIS A 111 -1.64 -3.25 -0.90
C HIS A 111 -1.03 -4.61 -1.24
N THR A 112 -1.20 -5.57 -0.33
CA THR A 112 -0.84 -6.96 -0.53
C THR A 112 -1.57 -7.52 -1.76
N LYS A 113 -0.79 -8.13 -2.67
CA LYS A 113 -1.30 -8.88 -3.82
C LYS A 113 -1.49 -10.33 -3.40
N CYS A 114 -2.71 -10.84 -3.50
CA CYS A 114 -2.96 -12.24 -3.19
C CYS A 114 -2.28 -13.14 -4.22
N SER A 115 -1.73 -14.26 -3.75
CA SER A 115 -1.03 -15.21 -4.61
C SER A 115 -2.00 -16.14 -5.32
N PRO A 116 -1.60 -16.81 -6.41
CA PRO A 116 -2.35 -17.93 -6.95
C PRO A 116 -2.65 -18.98 -5.86
N GLY A 117 -3.88 -19.47 -5.83
CA GLY A 117 -4.40 -20.31 -4.74
C GLY A 117 -5.01 -19.51 -3.57
N GLN A 118 -4.91 -18.19 -3.59
CA GLN A 118 -5.60 -17.29 -2.67
C GLN A 118 -6.61 -16.41 -3.41
N TYR A 119 -7.65 -15.97 -2.70
CA TYR A 119 -8.63 -15.01 -3.19
C TYR A 119 -8.61 -13.75 -2.32
N VAL A 120 -9.07 -12.64 -2.89
CA VAL A 120 -9.26 -11.37 -2.20
C VAL A 120 -10.48 -11.50 -1.29
N ASN A 121 -10.25 -11.77 -0.01
CA ASN A 121 -11.30 -11.87 0.99
C ASN A 121 -11.82 -10.47 1.37
N GLN A 122 -10.92 -9.51 1.55
CA GLN A 122 -11.27 -8.10 1.75
C GLN A 122 -10.37 -7.23 0.89
N THR A 123 -10.98 -6.35 0.11
CA THR A 123 -10.24 -5.36 -0.69
C THR A 123 -9.61 -4.32 0.22
N GLY A 124 -8.34 -3.99 -0.03
CA GLY A 124 -7.64 -2.91 0.67
C GLY A 124 -8.35 -1.56 0.52
N THR A 125 -8.18 -0.71 1.53
CA THR A 125 -8.67 0.66 1.56
C THR A 125 -7.51 1.64 1.78
N ALA A 126 -7.78 2.93 1.81
CA ALA A 126 -6.76 3.92 2.16
C ALA A 126 -6.19 3.73 3.60
N SER A 127 -6.89 3.00 4.48
CA SER A 127 -6.47 2.79 5.87
C SER A 127 -6.15 1.35 6.22
N THR A 128 -6.43 0.40 5.34
CA THR A 128 -6.27 -1.03 5.62
C THR A 128 -5.72 -1.76 4.41
N ASP A 129 -4.88 -2.75 4.66
CA ASP A 129 -4.37 -3.62 3.62
C ASP A 129 -5.45 -4.56 3.05
N THR A 130 -5.18 -5.13 1.89
CA THR A 130 -5.91 -6.26 1.31
C THR A 130 -5.73 -7.49 2.20
N VAL A 131 -6.82 -8.19 2.48
CA VAL A 131 -6.81 -9.46 3.20
C VAL A 131 -7.04 -10.60 2.22
N CYS A 132 -6.10 -11.54 2.17
CA CYS A 132 -6.18 -12.74 1.34
C CYS A 132 -6.74 -13.92 2.13
N GLY A 133 -7.55 -14.76 1.48
CA GLY A 133 -7.98 -16.05 1.99
C GLY A 133 -7.50 -17.19 1.10
N ASP A 134 -7.22 -18.36 1.66
CA ASP A 134 -6.77 -19.51 0.90
C ASP A 134 -7.94 -20.28 0.27
N CYS A 135 -7.73 -20.81 -0.94
CA CYS A 135 -8.66 -21.75 -1.56
C CYS A 135 -8.55 -23.14 -0.94
N VAL A 136 -9.70 -23.79 -0.76
CA VAL A 136 -9.81 -25.13 -0.17
C VAL A 136 -10.47 -26.10 -1.13
N GLY A 137 -10.14 -27.39 -1.01
CA GLY A 137 -10.66 -28.43 -1.90
C GLY A 137 -10.27 -28.21 -3.36
N ASP A 138 -11.16 -28.58 -4.28
CA ASP A 138 -10.93 -28.47 -5.73
C ASP A 138 -11.33 -27.10 -6.30
N THR A 139 -10.93 -26.03 -5.60
CA THR A 139 -11.20 -24.64 -6.00
C THR A 139 -9.89 -23.87 -6.20
N TYR A 140 -9.93 -22.85 -7.04
CA TYR A 140 -8.77 -22.02 -7.37
C TYR A 140 -9.11 -20.55 -7.50
N SER A 141 -8.07 -19.74 -7.41
CA SER A 141 -8.05 -18.34 -7.80
C SER A 141 -6.64 -18.01 -8.30
N ASP A 142 -6.56 -17.04 -9.21
CA ASP A 142 -5.29 -16.49 -9.68
C ASP A 142 -4.75 -15.37 -8.75
N GLY A 143 -5.39 -15.14 -7.60
CA GLY A 143 -5.07 -14.03 -6.69
C GLY A 143 -5.92 -12.79 -6.92
N SER A 144 -6.66 -12.69 -8.04
CA SER A 144 -7.47 -11.51 -8.37
C SER A 144 -8.96 -11.66 -8.02
N PHE A 145 -9.43 -12.89 -7.82
CA PHE A 145 -10.86 -13.13 -7.60
C PHE A 145 -11.27 -12.79 -6.17
N THR A 146 -12.53 -12.41 -5.99
CA THR A 146 -13.14 -12.18 -4.66
C THR A 146 -13.63 -13.46 -3.98
N SER A 147 -13.53 -14.60 -4.66
CA SER A 147 -13.84 -15.93 -4.14
C SER A 147 -13.18 -17.00 -5.01
N CYS A 148 -12.92 -18.17 -4.42
CA CYS A 148 -12.40 -19.31 -5.16
C CYS A 148 -13.47 -19.89 -6.08
N ARG A 149 -13.05 -20.29 -7.29
CA ARG A 149 -13.91 -20.91 -8.29
C ARG A 149 -13.60 -22.40 -8.38
N PRO A 150 -14.60 -23.28 -8.60
CA PRO A 150 -14.33 -24.69 -8.82
C PRO A 150 -13.53 -24.89 -10.11
N HIS A 151 -12.60 -25.84 -10.11
CA HIS A 151 -12.00 -26.30 -11.35
C HIS A 151 -13.06 -26.93 -12.27
N THR A 152 -12.95 -26.72 -13.58
CA THR A 152 -13.83 -27.44 -14.50
C THR A 152 -13.40 -28.90 -14.60
N ARG A 153 -14.32 -29.79 -14.97
CA ARG A 153 -14.02 -31.22 -15.17
C ARG A 153 -12.94 -31.45 -16.24
N ALA A 154 -12.81 -30.53 -17.19
CA ALA A 154 -11.75 -30.54 -18.18
C ALA A 154 -10.40 -30.16 -17.57
N ASP A 155 -10.35 -29.14 -16.71
CA ASP A 155 -9.11 -28.71 -16.03
C ASP A 155 -8.54 -29.84 -15.16
N VAL A 156 -9.41 -30.54 -14.42
CA VAL A 156 -9.02 -31.70 -13.59
C VAL A 156 -8.48 -32.82 -14.47
N ALA A 157 -9.18 -33.17 -15.56
CA ALA A 157 -8.74 -34.22 -16.47
C ALA A 157 -7.38 -33.91 -17.11
N VAL A 158 -7.15 -32.64 -17.51
CA VAL A 158 -5.86 -32.20 -18.05
C VAL A 158 -4.74 -32.33 -17.02
N MET A 159 -5.00 -31.96 -15.76
CA MET A 159 -4.02 -32.08 -14.68
C MET A 159 -3.70 -33.54 -14.35
N GLU A 160 -4.70 -34.43 -14.32
CA GLU A 160 -4.50 -35.87 -14.15
C GLU A 160 -3.67 -36.47 -15.29
N GLU A 161 -4.02 -36.15 -16.54
CA GLU A 161 -3.29 -36.60 -17.73
C GLU A 161 -1.84 -36.11 -17.73
N TYR A 162 -1.60 -34.84 -17.39
CA TYR A 162 -0.28 -34.26 -17.28
C TYR A 162 0.56 -34.96 -16.19
N THR A 163 -0.03 -35.16 -15.01
CA THR A 163 0.65 -35.80 -13.88
C THR A 163 0.98 -37.25 -14.17
N LEU A 164 0.04 -37.99 -14.78
CA LEU A 164 0.22 -39.36 -15.22
C LEU A 164 1.31 -39.47 -16.29
N ARG A 165 1.30 -38.55 -17.28
CA ARG A 165 2.33 -38.48 -18.32
C ARG A 165 3.71 -38.24 -17.71
N ARG A 166 3.86 -37.26 -16.82
CA ARG A 166 5.12 -36.95 -16.11
C ARG A 166 5.61 -38.13 -15.26
N HIS A 167 4.72 -38.78 -14.51
CA HIS A 167 5.07 -39.96 -13.73
C HIS A 167 5.58 -41.10 -14.61
N TYR A 168 4.93 -41.34 -15.75
CA TYR A 168 5.32 -42.39 -16.66
C TYR A 168 6.63 -42.09 -17.41
N GLU A 169 6.79 -40.85 -17.88
CA GLU A 169 8.01 -40.38 -18.56
C GLU A 169 9.23 -40.47 -17.64
N THR A 170 9.09 -40.14 -16.35
CA THR A 170 10.16 -40.27 -15.35
C THR A 170 10.48 -41.73 -15.01
N LYS A 171 9.46 -42.58 -14.81
CA LYS A 171 9.64 -44.02 -14.53
C LYS A 171 10.28 -44.81 -15.68
N HIS A 172 10.07 -44.38 -16.92
CA HIS A 172 10.53 -45.07 -18.11
C HIS A 172 11.52 -44.25 -18.95
N GLN A 173 12.19 -43.30 -18.30
CA GLN A 173 13.10 -42.35 -18.94
C GLN A 173 14.17 -43.05 -19.79
N ASP A 174 14.80 -44.11 -19.27
CA ASP A 174 15.84 -44.87 -19.98
C ASP A 174 15.28 -45.68 -21.17
N LYS A 175 14.05 -46.19 -21.03
CA LYS A 175 13.37 -46.97 -22.07
C LYS A 175 12.93 -46.12 -23.26
N TYR A 176 12.65 -44.83 -23.03
CA TYR A 176 12.19 -43.90 -24.06
C TYR A 176 13.27 -42.92 -24.54
N LYS A 177 14.49 -42.99 -23.99
CA LYS A 177 15.58 -42.04 -24.29
C LYS A 177 15.90 -41.93 -25.79
N HIS A 178 15.79 -43.03 -26.53
CA HIS A 178 16.09 -43.10 -27.97
C HIS A 178 14.89 -42.90 -28.90
N LEU A 179 13.67 -42.71 -28.36
CA LEU A 179 12.47 -42.51 -29.17
C LEU A 179 12.26 -41.03 -29.52
N ASP A 180 11.79 -40.79 -30.75
CA ASP A 180 11.40 -39.45 -31.20
C ASP A 180 10.11 -38.96 -30.52
N ILE A 181 9.82 -37.67 -30.65
CA ILE A 181 8.66 -37.03 -30.00
C ILE A 181 7.33 -37.65 -30.45
N LYS A 182 7.18 -38.02 -31.73
CA LYS A 182 5.95 -38.64 -32.26
C LYS A 182 5.77 -40.05 -31.70
N GLN A 183 6.85 -40.82 -31.62
CA GLN A 183 6.85 -42.17 -31.05
C GLN A 183 6.53 -42.16 -29.54
N LYS A 184 7.08 -41.18 -28.80
CA LYS A 184 6.76 -40.95 -27.39
C LYS A 184 5.28 -40.62 -27.20
N LEU A 185 4.74 -39.71 -28.01
CA LEU A 185 3.33 -39.33 -27.95
C LEU A 185 2.38 -40.50 -28.25
N HIS A 186 2.70 -41.31 -29.27
CA HIS A 186 1.93 -42.51 -29.60
C HIS A 186 1.92 -43.52 -28.44
N LYS A 187 3.05 -43.68 -27.75
CA LYS A 187 3.13 -44.57 -26.57
C LYS A 187 2.32 -44.04 -25.38
N VAL A 188 2.33 -42.73 -25.13
CA VAL A 188 1.48 -42.09 -24.10
C VAL A 188 0.00 -42.32 -24.39
N GLU A 189 -0.44 -42.18 -25.63
CA GLU A 189 -1.84 -42.46 -26.02
C GLU A 189 -2.22 -43.94 -25.84
N GLU A 190 -1.32 -44.87 -26.18
CA GLU A 190 -1.55 -46.30 -25.98
C GLU A 190 -1.73 -46.63 -24.48
N LEU A 191 -0.96 -45.99 -23.61
CA LEU A 191 -1.05 -46.16 -22.16
C LEU A 191 -2.30 -45.52 -21.58
N LYS A 192 -2.64 -44.31 -22.02
CA LYS A 192 -3.87 -43.61 -21.64
C LYS A 192 -5.10 -44.49 -21.93
N ARG A 193 -5.14 -45.13 -23.10
CA ARG A 193 -6.19 -46.11 -23.44
C ARG A 193 -6.23 -47.31 -22.49
N ARG A 194 -5.08 -47.85 -22.08
CA ARG A 194 -5.00 -48.98 -21.13
C ARG A 194 -5.46 -48.59 -19.72
N LEU A 195 -5.06 -47.43 -19.22
CA LEU A 195 -5.45 -46.92 -17.91
C LEU A 195 -6.96 -46.62 -17.84
N VAL A 196 -7.52 -45.98 -18.87
CA VAL A 196 -8.97 -45.75 -18.96
C VAL A 196 -9.72 -47.09 -19.00
N SER A 197 -9.23 -48.08 -19.75
CA SER A 197 -9.82 -49.42 -19.78
C SER A 197 -9.79 -50.09 -18.39
N GLN A 198 -8.67 -49.99 -17.66
CA GLN A 198 -8.57 -50.50 -16.30
C GLN A 198 -9.51 -49.78 -15.33
N GLN A 199 -9.58 -48.45 -15.36
CA GLN A 199 -10.49 -47.65 -14.52
C GLN A 199 -11.96 -48.05 -14.75
N VAL A 200 -12.39 -48.20 -16.00
CA VAL A 200 -13.75 -48.65 -16.36
C VAL A 200 -14.06 -50.04 -15.78
N VAL A 201 -13.08 -50.96 -15.77
CA VAL A 201 -13.24 -52.29 -15.18
C VAL A 201 -13.35 -52.21 -13.65
N THR A 202 -12.55 -51.39 -12.98
CA THR A 202 -12.64 -51.20 -11.52
C THR A 202 -13.93 -50.53 -11.07
N VAL A 203 -14.43 -49.52 -11.79
CA VAL A 203 -15.70 -48.84 -11.49
C VAL A 203 -16.89 -49.78 -11.67
N ARG A 204 -16.88 -50.62 -12.71
CA ARG A 204 -17.92 -51.64 -12.90
C ARG A 204 -17.91 -52.68 -11.78
N LYS A 205 -16.73 -53.10 -11.30
CA LYS A 205 -16.63 -54.05 -10.19
C LYS A 205 -17.19 -53.49 -8.88
N SER A 206 -16.93 -52.21 -8.56
CA SER A 206 -17.44 -51.57 -7.33
C SER A 206 -18.94 -51.24 -7.35
N GLN A 207 -19.56 -51.17 -8.52
CA GLN A 207 -21.02 -51.05 -8.68
C GLN A 207 -21.75 -52.40 -8.58
N ILE A 208 -21.05 -53.52 -8.82
CA ILE A 208 -21.61 -54.88 -8.75
C ILE A 208 -21.51 -55.45 -7.32
N THR A 209 -20.61 -54.94 -6.48
CA THR A 209 -20.45 -55.35 -5.07
C THR A 209 -21.22 -54.49 -4.05
N LYS A 210 -22.20 -53.70 -4.48
CA LYS A 210 -23.17 -52.99 -3.62
C LYS A 210 -24.56 -53.59 -3.74
#